data_AF-A0A849U120-F1
#
_entry.id   AF-A0A849U120-F1
#
_cell.length_a   1.000
_cell.length_b   1.000
_cell.length_c   1.000
_cell.angle_alpha   90.00
_cell.angle_beta   90.00
_cell.angle_gamma   90.00
#
_symmetry.space_group_name_H-M   'P 1'
#
loop_
_entity.id
_entity.type
_entity.pdbx_description
1 polymer ?
#
loop_
_entity_poly.entity_id
_entity_poly.type
_entity_poly.pdbx_seq_one_letter_code
_entity_poly.pdbx_strand_id
1 'polypeptide(L)'
;LDAFNAKVISVVITDLTEHTYFAKIHLTYADSEYTVDSRPSDAIALALRSQAPIFASESVIRKQSSEELDQWLENLKPEDFGKLDS
;
A
#
# COMPACT_ATOMS: atom_id res chain seq x y z
N LEU A 1 -7.13 -14.03 1.45
CA LEU A 1 -8.31 -13.19 1.77
C LEU A 1 -9.60 -13.97 1.57
N ASP A 2 -9.74 -14.74 0.49
CA ASP A 2 -10.92 -15.60 0.26
C ASP A 2 -11.14 -16.66 1.36
N ALA A 3 -10.06 -17.25 1.90
CA ALA A 3 -10.14 -18.21 3.01
C ALA A 3 -10.62 -17.60 4.35
N PHE A 4 -10.56 -16.28 4.49
CA PHE A 4 -10.94 -15.56 5.71
C PHE A 4 -12.08 -14.57 5.45
N ASN A 5 -12.77 -14.59 4.31
CA ASN A 5 -13.88 -13.67 4.02
C ASN A 5 -13.55 -12.17 4.29
N ALA A 6 -12.28 -11.81 4.12
CA ALA A 6 -11.77 -10.47 4.35
C ALA A 6 -11.69 -9.72 3.01
N LYS A 7 -12.05 -8.44 3.00
CA LYS A 7 -12.04 -7.60 1.79
C LYS A 7 -11.12 -6.41 2.00
N VAL A 8 -10.18 -6.19 1.08
CA VAL A 8 -9.38 -4.95 1.07
C VAL A 8 -10.28 -3.81 0.59
N ILE A 9 -10.39 -2.77 1.41
CA ILE A 9 -11.17 -1.56 1.11
C ILE A 9 -10.31 -0.58 0.32
N SER A 10 -9.10 -0.32 0.82
CA SER A 10 -8.15 0.61 0.23
C SER A 10 -6.75 0.41 0.80
N VAL A 11 -5.78 1.02 0.13
CA VAL A 11 -4.43 1.20 0.65
C VAL A 11 -4.10 2.67 0.62
N VAL A 12 -3.43 3.16 1.67
CA VAL A 12 -3.01 4.55 1.80
C VAL A 12 -1.52 4.60 2.10
N ILE A 13 -0.72 5.25 1.26
CA ILE A 13 0.67 5.61 1.57
C ILE A 13 0.61 6.80 2.52
N THR A 14 1.02 6.63 3.77
CA THR A 14 0.74 7.60 4.84
C THR A 14 1.91 8.51 5.16
N ASP A 15 3.14 8.01 5.10
CA ASP A 15 4.31 8.79 5.52
C ASP A 15 5.60 8.38 4.82
N LEU A 16 6.59 9.26 4.93
CA LEU A 16 7.97 9.10 4.50
C LEU A 16 8.87 9.61 5.64
N THR A 17 9.67 8.70 6.21
CA THR A 17 10.63 8.97 7.28
C THR A 17 11.96 8.34 6.91
N GLU A 18 13.06 9.12 6.92
CA GLU A 18 14.42 8.62 6.59
C GLU A 18 14.46 7.82 5.28
N HIS A 19 13.82 8.33 4.22
CA HIS A 19 13.70 7.67 2.91
C HIS A 19 12.90 6.35 2.90
N THR A 20 12.26 6.01 4.01
CA THR A 20 11.39 4.83 4.13
C THR A 20 9.93 5.27 4.07
N TYR A 21 9.23 4.78 3.06
CA TYR A 21 7.80 4.99 2.91
C TYR A 21 7.00 3.99 3.76
N PHE A 22 5.87 4.46 4.29
CA PHE A 22 4.93 3.66 5.08
C PHE A 22 3.55 3.67 4.43
N ALA A 23 2.85 2.53 4.51
CA ALA A 23 1.50 2.39 4.03
C ALA A 23 0.60 1.74 5.07
N LYS A 24 -0.70 1.99 4.93
CA LYS A 24 -1.76 1.35 5.69
C LYS A 24 -2.71 0.63 4.75
N ILE A 25 -3.06 -0.59 5.09
CA ILE A 25 -4.06 -1.40 4.40
C ILE A 25 -5.33 -1.33 5.23
N HIS A 26 -6.40 -0.84 4.62
CA HIS A 26 -7.74 -0.87 5.20
C HIS A 26 -8.47 -2.09 4.67
N LEU A 27 -8.99 -2.92 5.58
CA LEU A 27 -9.71 -4.14 5.23
C LEU A 27 -10.94 -4.33 6.10
N THR A 28 -11.96 -4.98 5.58
CA THR A 28 -13.09 -5.49 6.37
C THR A 28 -12.92 -6.98 6.62
N TYR A 29 -13.33 -7.42 7.80
CA TYR A 29 -13.47 -8.83 8.14
C TYR A 29 -14.62 -8.98 9.14
N ALA A 30 -15.56 -9.89 8.88
CA ALA A 30 -16.73 -10.15 9.74
C ALA A 30 -17.43 -8.86 10.21
N ASP A 31 -17.76 -7.97 9.26
CA ASP A 31 -18.40 -6.66 9.48
C ASP A 31 -17.62 -5.65 10.35
N SER A 32 -16.34 -5.93 10.62
CA SER A 32 -15.44 -5.03 11.33
C SER A 32 -14.36 -4.48 10.40
N GLU A 33 -13.99 -3.22 10.60
CA GLU A 33 -12.88 -2.58 9.88
C GLU A 33 -11.57 -2.73 10.65
N TYR A 34 -10.52 -3.05 9.90
CA TYR A 34 -9.16 -3.18 10.41
C TYR A 34 -8.22 -2.34 9.57
N THR A 35 -7.20 -1.81 10.23
CA THR A 35 -6.10 -1.11 9.60
C THR A 35 -4.81 -1.82 9.96
N VAL A 36 -4.01 -2.16 8.95
CA VAL A 36 -2.75 -2.88 9.10
C VAL A 36 -1.62 -2.03 8.54
N ASP A 37 -0.60 -1.79 9.35
CA ASP A 37 0.63 -1.12 8.90
C ASP A 37 1.39 -2.06 7.95
N SER A 38 1.90 -1.49 6.86
CA SER A 38 2.54 -2.25 5.80
C SER A 38 3.62 -1.44 5.09
N ARG A 39 4.54 -2.15 4.44
CA ARG A 39 5.42 -1.51 3.46
C ARG A 39 4.60 -1.17 2.22
N PRO A 40 4.86 -0.04 1.55
CA PRO A 40 4.12 0.35 0.36
C PRO A 40 4.12 -0.70 -0.74
N SER A 41 5.24 -1.42 -0.95
CA SER A 41 5.29 -2.47 -1.98
C SER A 41 4.25 -3.57 -1.71
N ASP A 42 4.22 -4.10 -0.49
CA ASP A 42 3.27 -5.14 -0.08
C ASP A 42 1.82 -4.63 -0.18
N ALA A 43 1.57 -3.39 0.24
CA ALA A 43 0.25 -2.78 0.20
C ALA A 43 -0.24 -2.55 -1.24
N ILE A 44 0.62 -2.00 -2.12
CA ILE A 44 0.31 -1.80 -3.54
C ILE A 44 0.03 -3.15 -4.22
N ALA A 45 0.88 -4.16 -4.00
CA ALA A 45 0.67 -5.49 -4.58
C ALA A 45 -0.67 -6.11 -4.15
N LEU A 46 -1.04 -5.91 -2.87
CA LEU A 46 -2.32 -6.36 -2.35
C LEU A 46 -3.49 -5.60 -2.97
N ALA A 47 -3.40 -4.28 -3.11
CA ALA A 47 -4.42 -3.44 -3.73
C ALA A 47 -4.63 -3.82 -5.20
N LEU A 48 -3.56 -4.02 -5.97
CA LEU A 48 -3.64 -4.47 -7.37
C LEU A 48 -4.34 -5.82 -7.51
N ARG A 49 -3.98 -6.79 -6.66
CA ARG A 49 -4.59 -8.13 -6.67
C ARG A 49 -6.05 -8.12 -6.25
N SER A 50 -6.43 -7.24 -5.33
CA SER A 50 -7.81 -7.11 -4.82
C SER A 50 -8.65 -6.08 -5.60
N GLN A 51 -8.07 -5.43 -6.61
CA GLN A 51 -8.66 -4.29 -7.33
C GLN A 51 -9.14 -3.18 -6.38
N ALA A 52 -8.45 -2.99 -5.26
CA ALA A 52 -8.75 -1.95 -4.29
C ALA A 52 -8.08 -0.62 -4.69
N PRO A 53 -8.71 0.52 -4.40
CA PRO A 53 -8.12 1.84 -4.65
C PRO A 53 -6.86 2.06 -3.81
N ILE A 54 -5.90 2.78 -4.41
CA ILE A 54 -4.64 3.20 -3.79
C ILE A 54 -4.69 4.71 -3.63
N PHE A 55 -4.33 5.20 -2.44
CA PHE A 55 -4.24 6.62 -2.10
C PHE A 55 -2.86 6.96 -1.56
N ALA A 56 -2.50 8.23 -1.61
CA ALA A 56 -1.33 8.76 -0.92
C ALA A 56 -1.75 9.98 -0.10
N SER A 57 -1.18 10.13 1.10
CA SER A 57 -1.43 11.29 1.94
C SER A 57 -0.83 12.54 1.31
N GLU A 58 -1.50 13.67 1.51
CA GLU A 58 -1.03 14.95 0.99
C GLU A 58 0.34 15.33 1.56
N SER A 59 0.66 14.91 2.79
CA SER A 59 1.98 15.11 3.40
C SER A 59 3.08 14.37 2.64
N VAL A 60 2.83 13.16 2.14
CA VAL A 60 3.77 12.43 1.28
C VAL A 60 3.93 13.12 -0.06
N ILE A 61 2.81 13.53 -0.67
CA ILE A 61 2.81 14.26 -1.95
C ILE A 61 3.50 15.62 -1.84
N ARG A 62 3.45 16.29 -0.69
CA ARG A 62 4.12 17.59 -0.45
C ARG A 62 5.58 17.47 -0.02
N LYS A 63 5.96 16.38 0.65
CA LYS A 63 7.35 16.09 1.05
C LYS A 63 8.23 15.74 -0.16
N GLN A 64 7.62 15.39 -1.28
CA GLN A 64 8.28 15.11 -2.55
C GLN A 64 7.72 16.04 -3.62
N SER A 65 8.43 16.23 -4.74
CA SER A 65 7.73 16.74 -5.92
C SER A 65 6.86 15.63 -6.51
N SER A 66 5.80 15.99 -7.25
CA SER A 66 4.99 14.98 -7.95
C SER A 66 5.87 14.09 -8.84
N GLU A 67 6.90 14.67 -9.48
CA GLU A 67 7.81 13.93 -10.35
C GLU A 67 8.66 12.88 -9.60
N GLU A 68 9.09 13.15 -8.36
CA GLU A 68 9.88 12.20 -7.57
C GLU A 68 9.04 11.00 -7.13
N LEU A 69 7.78 11.24 -6.75
CA LEU A 69 6.84 10.18 -6.37
C LEU A 69 6.50 9.31 -7.59
N ASP A 70 6.24 9.93 -8.73
CA ASP A 70 5.94 9.23 -9.98
C ASP A 70 7.12 8.37 -10.43
N GLN A 71 8.36 8.89 -10.37
CA GLN A 71 9.56 8.11 -10.67
C GLN A 71 9.74 6.92 -9.72
N TRP A 72 9.47 7.09 -8.43
CA TRP A 72 9.53 5.98 -7.48
C TRP A 72 8.48 4.91 -7.80
N LEU A 73 7.27 5.33 -8.19
CA LEU A 73 6.19 4.43 -8.64
C LEU A 73 6.55 3.70 -9.94
N GLU A 74 7.18 4.37 -10.90
CA GLU A 74 7.60 3.76 -12.17
C GLU A 74 8.76 2.77 -12.00
N ASN A 75 9.63 3.00 -11.01
CA ASN A 75 10.77 2.13 -10.72
C ASN A 75 10.42 0.91 -9.85
N LEU A 76 9.18 0.81 -9.34
CA LEU A 76 8.73 -0.36 -8.60
C LEU A 76 8.67 -1.59 -9.51
N LYS A 77 9.57 -2.55 -9.26
CA LYS A 77 9.64 -3.81 -10.01
C LYS A 77 8.86 -4.92 -9.32
N PRO A 78 8.43 -5.94 -10.07
CA PRO A 78 7.87 -7.18 -9.53
C PRO A 78 8.73 -7.82 -8.42
N GLU A 79 10.05 -7.60 -8.48
CA GLU A 79 11.05 -8.14 -7.56
C GLU A 79 11.12 -7.37 -6.22
N ASP A 80 10.65 -6.12 -6.18
CA ASP A 80 10.55 -5.31 -4.96
C ASP A 80 9.36 -5.72 -4.07
N PHE A 81 8.44 -6.50 -4.64
CA PHE A 81 7.39 -7.16 -3.88
C PHE A 81 8.01 -8.39 -3.21
N GLY A 82 7.92 -8.46 -1.88
CA GLY A 82 8.51 -9.55 -1.13
C GLY A 82 8.05 -10.90 -1.70
N LYS A 83 9.00 -11.83 -1.92
CA LYS A 83 8.65 -13.23 -2.18
C LYS A 83 7.84 -13.72 -0.99
N LEU A 84 6.58 -14.05 -1.23
CA LEU A 84 5.76 -14.80 -0.29
C LEU A 84 6.29 -16.23 -0.30
N ASP A 85 7.33 -16.50 0.48
CA ASP A 85 7.73 -17.87 0.79
C ASP A 85 6.52 -18.52 1.47
N SER A 86 6.00 -19.57 0.82
CA SER A 86 4.85 -20.37 1.25
C SER A 86 5.25 -21.39 2.30
#